data_AF-A0A349PUE5-F1
#
_entry.id   AF-A0A349PUE5-F1
#
_cell.length_a   1.000
_cell.length_b   1.000
_cell.length_c   1.000
_cell.angle_alpha   90.00
_cell.angle_beta   90.00
_cell.angle_gamma   90.00
#
_symmetry.space_group_name_H-M   'P 1'
#
loop_
_entity.id
_entity.type
_entity.pdbx_description
1 polymer ?
#
loop_
_entity_poly.entity_id
_entity_poly.type
_entity_poly.pdbx_seq_one_letter_code
_entity_poly.pdbx_strand_id
1 'polypeptide(L)'
;MINLADDAMTIKLDYELPEYPKFEEGYRRAPRRESHLSEADKALAIKNALRYIHPDHHEQMAKEFAQELEEHGRIYGYRFRPEGKLYGKPIDEYKGKCIEG
;
A
#
# COMPACT_ATOMS: atom_id res chain seq x y z
N MET A 1 -17.04 5.07 17.09
CA MET A 1 -15.74 4.89 17.74
C MET A 1 -14.85 6.05 17.34
N ILE A 2 -14.12 6.66 18.28
CA ILE A 2 -13.20 7.77 17.97
C ILE A 2 -12.04 7.19 17.16
N ASN A 3 -11.90 7.63 15.92
CA ASN A 3 -10.90 7.13 15.01
C ASN A 3 -9.58 7.88 15.28
N LEU A 4 -8.80 7.39 16.25
CA LEU A 4 -7.58 8.06 16.72
C LEU A 4 -6.55 8.32 15.61
N ALA A 5 -6.60 7.54 14.52
CA ALA A 5 -5.77 7.74 13.34
C ALA A 5 -6.19 8.96 12.51
N ASP A 6 -7.48 9.33 12.53
CA ASP A 6 -7.98 10.49 11.80
C ASP A 6 -7.53 11.82 12.41
N ASP A 7 -7.44 11.90 13.74
CA ASP A 7 -6.98 13.13 14.40
C ASP A 7 -5.45 13.26 14.39
N ALA A 8 -4.72 12.16 14.19
CA ALA A 8 -3.26 12.13 14.28
C ALA A 8 -2.52 12.37 12.95
N MET A 9 -3.18 12.15 11.80
CA MET A 9 -2.53 12.15 10.48
C MET A 9 -3.01 13.32 9.60
N THR A 10 -2.08 14.22 9.24
CA THR A 10 -2.33 15.32 8.29
C THR A 10 -2.46 14.84 6.84
N ILE A 11 -1.85 13.69 6.51
CA ILE A 11 -1.91 13.07 5.19
C ILE A 11 -2.59 11.71 5.35
N LYS A 12 -3.67 11.49 4.60
CA LYS A 12 -4.47 10.29 4.64
C LYS A 12 -4.73 9.78 3.23
N LEU A 13 -4.98 8.49 3.13
CA LEU A 13 -5.55 7.92 1.91
C LEU A 13 -7.00 8.35 1.77
N ASP A 14 -7.49 8.32 0.53
CA ASP A 14 -8.92 8.47 0.28
C ASP A 14 -9.71 7.40 1.04
N TYR A 15 -10.91 7.77 1.48
CA TYR A 15 -11.74 6.85 2.27
C TYR A 15 -12.10 5.62 1.44
N GLU A 16 -12.56 5.80 0.20
CA GLU A 16 -12.90 4.69 -0.67
C GLU A 16 -11.64 3.97 -1.17
N LEU A 17 -11.66 2.64 -1.10
CA LEU A 17 -10.60 1.82 -1.64
C LEU A 17 -10.61 1.91 -3.18
N PRO A 18 -9.46 2.21 -3.82
CA PRO A 18 -9.37 2.16 -5.27
C PRO A 18 -9.59 0.74 -5.79
N GLU A 19 -9.99 0.62 -7.05
CA GLU A 19 -10.11 -0.69 -7.71
C GLU A 19 -8.76 -1.41 -7.74
N TYR A 20 -8.80 -2.75 -7.75
CA TYR A 20 -7.56 -3.51 -7.80
C TYR A 20 -6.94 -3.35 -9.21
N PRO A 21 -5.69 -2.87 -9.33
CA PRO A 21 -5.16 -2.49 -10.62
C PRO A 21 -4.95 -3.71 -11.52
N LYS A 22 -5.11 -3.49 -12.82
CA LYS A 22 -4.74 -4.50 -13.83
C LYS A 22 -3.22 -4.47 -14.04
N PHE A 23 -2.60 -5.63 -13.87
CA PHE A 23 -1.18 -5.77 -14.18
C PHE A 23 -0.99 -6.09 -15.66
N GLU A 24 -0.27 -5.24 -16.39
CA GLU A 24 0.14 -5.56 -17.76
C GLU A 24 1.19 -6.67 -17.73
N GLU A 25 1.03 -7.62 -18.64
CA GLU A 25 1.96 -8.72 -18.84
C GLU A 25 3.27 -8.18 -19.45
N GLY A 26 4.41 -8.43 -18.80
CA GLY A 26 5.72 -7.98 -19.27
C GLY A 26 6.50 -7.06 -18.32
N TYR A 27 5.87 -6.50 -17.28
CA TYR A 27 6.62 -5.82 -16.22
C TYR A 27 7.40 -6.85 -15.39
N ARG A 28 8.74 -6.73 -15.41
CA ARG A 28 9.60 -7.53 -14.53
C ARG A 28 9.29 -7.20 -13.07
N ARG A 29 8.78 -8.19 -12.35
CA ARG A 29 8.59 -8.11 -10.89
C ARG A 29 9.89 -8.47 -10.18
N ALA A 30 10.05 -7.94 -8.96
CA ALA A 30 11.11 -8.41 -8.09
C ALA A 30 10.91 -9.91 -7.82
N PRO A 31 11.98 -10.72 -7.79
CA PRO A 31 11.87 -12.12 -7.44
C PRO A 31 11.30 -12.25 -6.02
N ARG A 32 10.51 -13.31 -5.79
CA ARG A 32 10.03 -13.65 -4.45
C ARG A 32 11.23 -13.79 -3.54
N ARG A 33 11.24 -13.04 -2.44
CA ARG A 33 12.25 -13.22 -1.40
C ARG A 33 11.72 -14.25 -0.42
N GLU A 34 12.50 -15.29 -0.16
CA GLU A 34 12.19 -16.20 0.94
C GLU A 34 12.20 -15.39 2.24
N SER A 35 11.06 -15.38 2.93
CA SER A 35 10.91 -14.70 4.20
C SER A 35 10.77 -15.75 5.29
N HIS A 36 11.74 -15.82 6.20
CA HIS A 36 11.68 -16.70 7.38
C HIS A 36 10.81 -16.06 8.49
N LEU A 37 9.62 -15.58 8.14
CA LEU A 37 8.69 -14.98 9.09
C LEU A 37 7.93 -16.08 9.82
N SER A 38 7.93 -16.03 11.15
CA SER A 38 7.01 -16.83 11.95
C SER A 38 5.57 -16.37 11.74
N GLU A 39 4.59 -17.17 12.15
CA GLU A 39 3.18 -16.75 12.09
C GLU A 39 2.92 -15.46 12.89
N ALA A 40 3.63 -15.26 14.01
CA ALA A 40 3.56 -14.03 14.78
C ALA A 40 4.14 -12.83 13.99
N ASP A 41 5.22 -13.03 13.26
CA ASP A 41 5.82 -11.97 12.44
C ASP A 41 4.95 -11.63 11.22
N LYS A 42 4.30 -12.61 10.61
CA LYS A 42 3.32 -12.39 9.53
C LYS A 42 2.14 -11.56 10.03
N ALA A 43 1.58 -11.92 11.18
CA ALA A 43 0.50 -11.15 11.80
C ALA A 43 0.95 -9.71 12.15
N LEU A 44 2.16 -9.55 12.67
CA LEU A 44 2.75 -8.24 12.95
C LEU A 44 2.97 -7.42 11.67
N ALA A 45 3.44 -8.04 10.59
CA ALA A 45 3.64 -7.38 9.30
C ALA A 45 2.32 -6.86 8.71
N ILE A 46 1.25 -7.66 8.76
CA ILE A 46 -0.08 -7.24 8.32
C ILE A 46 -0.60 -6.10 9.20
N LYS A 47 -0.48 -6.22 10.54
CA LYS A 47 -0.87 -5.16 11.47
C LYS A 47 -0.11 -3.84 11.20
N ASN A 48 1.17 -3.92 10.86
CA ASN A 48 1.97 -2.76 10.50
C ASN A 48 1.49 -2.10 9.21
N ALA A 49 1.12 -2.88 8.19
CA ALA A 49 0.57 -2.37 6.95
C ALA A 49 -0.81 -1.70 7.15
N LEU A 50 -1.67 -2.28 8.00
CA LEU A 50 -3.00 -1.74 8.31
C LEU A 50 -2.98 -0.38 9.03
N ARG A 51 -1.83 0.07 9.57
CA ARG A 51 -1.70 1.39 10.21
C ARG A 51 -2.01 2.56 9.27
N TYR A 52 -1.89 2.35 7.96
CA TYR A 52 -2.15 3.36 6.93
C TYR A 52 -3.57 3.29 6.37
N ILE A 53 -4.35 2.29 6.77
CA ILE A 53 -5.67 1.97 6.21
C ILE A 53 -6.75 2.36 7.23
N HIS A 54 -7.87 2.90 6.75
CA HIS A 54 -9.03 3.15 7.59
C HIS A 54 -9.58 1.84 8.22
N PRO A 55 -9.97 1.82 9.52
CA PRO A 55 -10.41 0.60 10.20
C PRO A 55 -11.52 -0.18 9.49
N ASP A 56 -12.46 0.52 8.87
CA ASP A 56 -13.57 -0.11 8.14
C ASP A 56 -13.10 -0.96 6.94
N HIS A 57 -11.88 -0.71 6.45
CA HIS A 57 -11.27 -1.47 5.37
C HIS A 57 -10.27 -2.53 5.86
N HIS A 58 -10.04 -2.66 7.17
CA HIS A 58 -9.04 -3.58 7.70
C HIS A 58 -9.31 -5.03 7.36
N GLU A 59 -10.56 -5.48 7.38
CA GLU A 59 -10.89 -6.88 7.08
C GLU A 59 -10.53 -7.24 5.64
N GLN A 60 -10.89 -6.39 4.68
CA GLN A 60 -10.57 -6.60 3.27
C GLN A 60 -9.06 -6.49 3.04
N MET A 61 -8.43 -5.43 3.53
CA MET A 61 -7.00 -5.19 3.29
C MET A 61 -6.10 -6.23 3.98
N ALA A 62 -6.51 -6.77 5.13
CA ALA A 62 -5.77 -7.85 5.78
C ALA A 62 -5.67 -9.10 4.89
N LYS A 63 -6.77 -9.46 4.20
CA LYS A 63 -6.80 -10.61 3.28
C LYS A 63 -5.87 -10.38 2.09
N GLU A 64 -5.92 -9.18 1.51
CA GLU A 64 -5.06 -8.81 0.38
C GLU A 64 -3.57 -8.77 0.76
N PHE A 65 -3.24 -8.17 1.91
CA PHE A 65 -1.85 -8.14 2.41
C PHE A 65 -1.31 -9.51 2.77
N ALA A 66 -2.15 -10.40 3.33
CA ALA A 66 -1.75 -11.77 3.59
C ALA A 66 -1.44 -12.52 2.28
N GLN A 67 -2.25 -12.33 1.24
CA GLN A 67 -2.03 -12.90 -0.08
C GLN A 67 -0.72 -12.40 -0.71
N GLU A 68 -0.47 -11.09 -0.68
CA GLU A 68 0.78 -10.52 -1.20
C GLU A 68 2.02 -11.05 -0.45
N LEU A 69 1.92 -11.19 0.87
CA LEU A 69 3.01 -11.74 1.67
C LEU A 69 3.31 -13.20 1.31
N GLU A 70 2.29 -14.02 1.06
CA GLU A 70 2.45 -15.41 0.66
C GLU A 70 3.04 -15.54 -0.76
N GLU A 71 2.43 -14.85 -1.73
CA GLU A 71 2.78 -14.93 -3.14
C GLU A 71 4.12 -14.28 -3.47
N HIS A 72 4.46 -13.18 -2.80
CA HIS A 72 5.61 -12.34 -3.16
C HIS A 72 6.64 -12.20 -2.03
N GLY A 73 6.34 -12.66 -0.82
CA GLY A 73 7.22 -12.51 0.35
C GLY A 73 7.25 -11.09 0.90
N ARG A 74 6.41 -10.18 0.38
CA ARG A 74 6.30 -8.76 0.79
C ARG A 74 4.90 -8.22 0.55
N ILE A 75 4.50 -7.28 1.40
CA ILE A 75 3.30 -6.47 1.23
C ILE A 75 3.69 -5.21 0.44
N TYR A 76 3.19 -5.09 -0.79
CA TYR A 76 3.38 -3.93 -1.68
C TYR A 76 2.22 -2.95 -1.61
N GLY A 77 1.03 -3.42 -1.23
CA GLY A 77 -0.20 -2.62 -1.26
C GLY A 77 -0.60 -2.28 -2.69
N TYR A 78 -0.67 -3.30 -3.56
CA TYR A 78 -0.86 -3.10 -4.99
C TYR A 78 -2.11 -2.30 -5.33
N ARG A 79 -3.18 -2.44 -4.55
CA ARG A 79 -4.41 -1.66 -4.71
C ARG A 79 -4.15 -0.15 -4.82
N PHE A 80 -3.17 0.38 -4.09
CA PHE A 80 -2.85 1.81 -4.07
C PHE A 80 -1.81 2.23 -5.10
N ARG A 81 -1.34 1.30 -5.95
CA ARG A 81 -0.44 1.62 -7.06
C ARG A 81 -1.23 2.40 -8.12
N PRO A 82 -0.80 3.61 -8.52
CA PRO A 82 -1.43 4.32 -9.62
C PRO A 82 -1.36 3.52 -10.92
N GLU A 83 -2.46 3.51 -11.68
CA GLU A 83 -2.50 2.88 -12.98
C GLU A 83 -1.65 3.64 -14.02
N GLY A 84 -1.15 2.90 -15.00
CA GLY A 84 -0.40 3.43 -16.12
C GLY A 84 1.10 3.60 -15.88
N LYS A 85 1.75 4.32 -16.81
CA LYS A 85 3.20 4.51 -16.82
C LYS A 85 3.61 5.51 -15.74
N LEU A 86 4.46 5.05 -14.81
CA LEU A 86 5.13 5.92 -13.85
C LEU A 86 6.41 6.49 -14.50
N TYR A 87 6.46 7.81 -14.65
CA TYR A 87 7.61 8.54 -15.21
C TYR A 87 7.76 9.91 -14.54
N GLY A 88 8.94 10.51 -14.67
CA GLY A 88 9.19 11.88 -14.17
C GLY A 88 8.47 12.91 -15.03
N LYS A 89 7.65 13.75 -14.40
CA LYS A 89 6.96 14.88 -15.03
C LYS A 89 7.83 16.14 -14.97
N PRO A 90 7.55 17.18 -15.78
CA PRO A 90 8.08 18.53 -15.57
C PRO A 90 7.79 19.04 -14.15
N ILE A 91 8.68 19.88 -13.60
CA ILE A 91 8.57 20.38 -12.22
C ILE A 91 7.23 21.10 -11.98
N ASP A 92 6.75 21.84 -12.97
CA ASP A 92 5.52 22.63 -12.91
C ASP A 92 4.23 21.78 -12.87
N GLU A 93 4.32 20.47 -13.16
CA GLU A 93 3.17 19.55 -13.07
C GLU A 93 3.00 18.94 -11.67
N TYR A 94 3.97 19.08 -10.79
CA TYR A 94 3.87 18.56 -9.42
C TYR A 94 3.18 19.57 -8.50
N LYS A 95 2.20 19.08 -7.75
CA LYS A 95 1.54 19.87 -6.70
C LYS A 95 2.36 19.78 -5.41
N GLY A 96 3.01 20.87 -5.03
CA GLY A 96 3.81 20.98 -3.82
C GLY A 96 3.78 22.38 -3.21
N LYS A 97 4.23 22.53 -1.97
CA LYS A 97 4.36 23.84 -1.30
C LYS A 97 5.73 24.50 -1.53
N CYS A 98 6.72 23.72 -1.96
CA CYS A 98 8.09 24.11 -2.22
C CYS A 98 8.61 23.34 -3.45
N ILE A 99 9.65 23.89 -4.09
CA ILE A 99 10.31 23.26 -5.24
C ILE A 99 11.34 22.24 -4.74
N GLU A 100 12.08 22.62 -3.71
CA GLU A 100 12.98 21.76 -2.95
C GLU A 100 12.14 20.98 -1.92
N GLY A 101 11.96 19.68 -2.15
CA GLY A 101 11.19 18.79 -1.27
C GLY A 101 11.80 18.57 0.11
#